data_AF-A0A8J7WZS8-F1
#
_entry.id   AF-A0A8J7WZS8-F1
#
_cell.length_a   1.000
_cell.length_b   1.000
_cell.length_c   1.000
_cell.angle_alpha   90.00
_cell.angle_beta   90.00
_cell.angle_gamma   90.00
#
_symmetry.space_group_name_H-M   'P 1'
#
loop_
_entity.id
_entity.type
_entity.pdbx_description
1 polymer ?
#
loop_
_entity_poly.entity_id
_entity_poly.type
_entity_poly.pdbx_seq_one_letter_code
_entity_poly.pdbx_strand_id
1 'polypeptide(L)'
;MYITAMTHRDKLFDLTLRWLNDDFRPEDGKTITRIFVYESAISAVLVDRVIGRLDHVFQGPLERERIRQKHALRWRLIDHLP
;
A
#
# COMPACT_ATOMS: atom_id res chain seq x y z
N MET A 1 -6.23 -12.07 2.15
CA MET A 1 -6.53 -10.64 1.92
C MET A 1 -6.29 -9.90 3.23
N TYR A 2 -5.92 -8.62 3.25
CA TYR A 2 -5.54 -7.81 4.45
C TYR A 2 -4.06 -7.83 4.89
N ILE A 3 -3.12 -7.52 3.99
CA ILE A 3 -1.80 -6.98 4.43
C ILE A 3 -1.72 -5.47 4.13
N THR A 4 -2.43 -4.98 3.12
CA THR A 4 -2.32 -3.58 2.66
C THR A 4 -3.31 -2.60 3.29
N ALA A 5 -4.30 -3.06 4.06
CA ALA A 5 -5.35 -2.18 4.60
C ALA A 5 -5.12 -1.71 6.05
N MET A 6 -4.05 -2.14 6.73
CA MET A 6 -3.94 -1.94 8.19
C MET A 6 -3.20 -0.69 8.65
N THR A 7 -2.29 -0.10 7.86
CA THR A 7 -1.45 1.00 8.35
C THR A 7 -2.23 2.28 8.68
N HIS A 8 -3.38 2.47 8.03
CA HIS A 8 -4.18 3.68 8.15
C HIS A 8 -5.65 3.44 8.52
N ARG A 9 -6.03 2.18 8.79
CA ARG A 9 -7.41 1.81 9.14
C ARG A 9 -7.94 2.61 10.32
N ASP A 10 -7.18 2.66 11.40
CA ASP A 10 -7.61 3.33 12.63
C ASP A 10 -7.74 4.85 12.41
N LYS A 11 -6.80 5.44 11.65
CA LYS A 11 -6.88 6.85 11.25
C LYS A 11 -8.07 7.16 10.35
N LEU A 12 -8.41 6.26 9.43
CA LEU A 12 -9.59 6.41 8.57
C LEU A 12 -10.86 6.31 9.42
N PHE A 13 -10.92 5.35 10.35
CA PHE A 13 -12.04 5.18 11.26
C PHE A 13 -12.25 6.41 12.14
N ASP A 14 -11.21 6.90 12.80
CA ASP A 14 -11.26 8.10 13.66
C ASP A 14 -11.71 9.34 12.88
N LEU A 15 -11.21 9.50 11.65
CA LEU A 15 -11.59 10.60 10.77
C LEU A 15 -13.07 10.50 10.37
N THR A 16 -13.56 9.31 10.00
CA THR A 16 -14.98 9.10 9.70
C THR A 16 -15.88 9.32 10.92
N LEU A 17 -15.43 8.92 12.12
CA LEU A 17 -16.21 9.09 13.35
C LEU A 17 -16.34 10.58 13.70
N ARG A 18 -15.30 11.39 13.50
CA ARG A 18 -15.38 12.85 13.67
C ARG A 18 -16.33 13.50 12.68
N TRP A 19 -16.24 13.14 11.39
CA TRP A 19 -17.14 13.67 10.37
C TRP A 19 -18.61 13.35 10.63
N LEU A 20 -18.91 12.16 11.17
CA LEU A 20 -20.27 11.80 11.59
C LEU A 20 -20.80 12.65 12.76
N ASN A 21 -19.92 13.34 13.48
CA ASN A 21 -20.26 14.28 14.55
C ASN A 21 -20.07 15.75 14.13
N ASP A 22 -20.02 16.04 12.83
CA ASP A 22 -19.79 17.39 12.26
C ASP A 22 -18.47 18.07 12.69
N ASP A 23 -17.48 17.33 13.21
CA ASP A 23 -16.13 17.83 13.55
C ASP A 23 -15.19 17.74 12.33
N PHE A 24 -15.34 18.67 11.39
CA PHE A 24 -14.46 18.82 10.22
C PHE A 24 -13.25 19.69 10.54
N ARG A 25 -12.05 19.20 10.19
CA ARG A 25 -10.79 19.95 10.36
C ARG A 25 -10.15 20.27 9.01
N PRO A 26 -9.47 21.43 8.87
CA PRO A 26 -8.78 21.81 7.63
C PRO A 26 -7.79 20.75 7.10
N GLU A 27 -7.22 19.95 7.98
CA GLU A 27 -6.18 18.97 7.71
C GLU A 27 -6.75 17.61 7.25
N ASP A 28 -8.06 17.42 7.32
CA ASP A 28 -8.71 16.15 7.01
C ASP A 28 -8.55 15.78 5.53
N GLY A 29 -8.57 16.78 4.64
CA GLY A 29 -8.31 16.59 3.21
C GLY A 29 -6.92 16.01 2.94
N LYS A 30 -5.88 16.58 3.56
CA LYS A 30 -4.51 16.05 3.47
C LYS A 30 -4.40 14.65 4.04
N THR A 31 -5.12 14.38 5.13
CA THR A 31 -5.12 13.09 5.81
C THR A 31 -5.76 12.01 4.93
N ILE A 32 -6.96 12.24 4.40
CA ILE A 32 -7.67 11.26 3.56
C ILE A 32 -6.94 11.02 2.24
N THR A 33 -6.40 12.06 1.60
CA THR A 33 -5.57 11.91 0.40
C THR A 33 -4.36 11.03 0.68
N ARG A 34 -3.67 11.24 1.81
CA ARG A 34 -2.52 10.41 2.20
C ARG A 34 -2.92 8.95 2.41
N ILE A 35 -4.07 8.69 3.04
CA ILE A 35 -4.59 7.34 3.25
C ILE A 35 -4.82 6.64 1.90
N PHE A 36 -5.49 7.28 0.96
CA PHE A 36 -5.80 6.70 -0.35
C PHE A 36 -4.59 6.60 -1.29
N VAL A 37 -3.65 7.55 -1.23
CA VAL A 37 -2.39 7.49 -1.99
C VAL A 37 -1.55 6.28 -1.59
N TYR A 38 -1.58 5.91 -0.31
CA TYR A 38 -0.86 4.74 0.19
C TYR A 38 -1.67 3.44 0.12
N GLU A 39 -2.99 3.51 0.00
CA GLU A 39 -3.78 2.33 -0.35
C GLU A 39 -3.50 1.86 -1.78
N SER A 40 -3.62 0.54 -1.96
CA SER A 40 -3.05 -0.26 -3.04
C SER A 40 -3.30 0.21 -4.47
N ALA A 41 -4.34 1.01 -4.72
CA ALA A 41 -4.70 1.52 -6.05
C ALA A 41 -3.68 2.54 -6.59
N ILE A 42 -3.20 3.46 -5.76
CA ILE A 42 -2.21 4.47 -6.18
C ILE A 42 -0.78 3.93 -6.01
N SER A 43 -0.56 3.10 -4.98
CA SER A 43 0.71 2.40 -4.76
C SER A 43 1.13 1.53 -5.97
N ALA A 44 0.17 0.90 -6.67
CA ALA A 44 0.47 0.10 -7.87
C ALA A 44 1.20 0.88 -8.97
N VAL A 45 0.76 2.11 -9.27
CA VAL A 45 1.38 2.96 -10.32
C VAL A 45 2.79 3.39 -9.92
N LEU A 46 3.00 3.70 -8.65
CA LEU A 46 4.30 4.13 -8.15
C LEU A 46 5.29 2.97 -8.11
N VAL A 47 4.82 1.79 -7.70
CA VAL A 47 5.58 0.54 -7.73
C VAL A 47 5.99 0.19 -9.15
N ASP A 48 5.12 0.33 -10.14
CA ASP A 48 5.46 0.06 -11.56
C ASP A 48 6.59 0.96 -12.06
N ARG A 49 6.58 2.25 -11.69
CA ARG A 49 7.68 3.18 -12.02
C ARG A 49 9.00 2.80 -11.36
N VAL A 50 8.95 2.39 -10.09
CA VAL A 50 10.15 1.96 -9.36
C VAL A 50 10.72 0.68 -9.96
N ILE A 51 9.87 -0.31 -10.28
CA ILE A 51 10.29 -1.56 -10.92
C ILE A 51 10.96 -1.28 -12.27
N GLY A 52 10.36 -0.44 -13.13
CA GLY A 52 10.98 -0.09 -14.42
C GLY A 52 12.34 0.61 -14.27
N ARG A 53 12.54 1.37 -13.19
CA ARG A 53 13.86 1.94 -12.87
C ARG A 53 14.85 0.88 -12.41
N LEU A 54 14.41 -0.11 -11.64
CA LEU A 54 15.26 -1.20 -11.18
C LEU A 54 15.64 -2.14 -12.33
N ASP A 55 14.74 -2.43 -13.28
CA ASP A 55 15.04 -3.20 -14.50
C ASP A 55 16.23 -2.57 -15.26
N HIS A 56 16.24 -1.24 -15.39
CA HIS A 56 17.36 -0.53 -16.02
C HIS A 56 18.68 -0.64 -15.25
N VAL A 57 18.62 -0.68 -13.91
CA VAL A 57 19.82 -0.77 -13.06
C VAL A 57 20.40 -2.19 -13.08
N PHE A 58 19.55 -3.21 -13.04
CA PHE A 58 19.97 -4.61 -12.92
C PHE A 58 20.21 -5.32 -14.26
N GLN A 59 20.04 -4.63 -15.41
CA GLN A 59 20.30 -5.15 -16.76
C GLN A 59 19.63 -6.51 -17.05
N GLY A 60 18.46 -6.77 -16.47
CA GLY A 60 17.72 -8.02 -16.63
C GLY A 60 16.25 -7.84 -16.25
N PRO A 61 15.34 -8.66 -16.81
CA PRO A 61 13.93 -8.56 -16.51
C PRO A 61 13.68 -8.97 -15.06
N LEU A 62 13.20 -8.05 -14.23
CA LEU A 62 12.70 -8.40 -12.90
C LEU A 62 11.43 -9.23 -13.07
N GLU A 63 11.48 -10.48 -12.60
CA GLU A 63 10.29 -11.33 -12.56
C GLU A 63 9.32 -10.81 -11.51
N ARG A 64 8.10 -10.47 -11.95
CA ARG A 64 7.05 -9.97 -11.08
C ARG A 64 6.00 -11.04 -10.84
N GLU A 65 5.87 -11.47 -9.59
CA GLU A 65 4.78 -12.34 -9.16
C GLU A 65 3.77 -11.58 -8.29
N ARG A 66 2.49 -11.60 -8.68
CA ARG A 66 1.42 -10.99 -7.87
C ARG A 66 0.83 -12.02 -6.91
N ILE A 67 1.26 -11.96 -5.65
CA ILE A 67 0.74 -12.84 -4.60
C ILE A 67 -0.46 -12.19 -3.89
N ARG A 68 -1.63 -12.85 -3.95
CA ARG A 68 -2.88 -12.34 -3.34
C ARG A 68 -3.15 -12.87 -1.92
N GLN A 69 -2.44 -13.92 -1.52
CA GLN A 69 -2.64 -14.60 -0.25
C GLN A 69 -1.45 -14.41 0.69
N LYS A 70 -1.74 -14.04 1.95
CA LYS A 70 -0.71 -13.82 2.98
C LYS A 70 0.14 -15.05 3.23
N HIS A 71 -0.48 -16.22 3.29
CA HIS A 71 0.24 -17.48 3.48
C HIS A 71 1.18 -17.77 2.32
N ALA A 72 0.73 -17.60 1.08
CA ALA A 72 1.58 -17.78 -0.10
C ALA A 72 2.77 -16.80 -0.08
N LEU A 73 2.56 -15.54 0.30
CA LEU A 73 3.65 -14.55 0.38
C LEU A 73 4.67 -14.94 1.46
N ARG A 74 4.18 -15.36 2.63
CA ARG A 74 5.04 -15.81 3.74
C ARG A 74 5.93 -16.97 3.32
N TRP A 75 5.36 -17.99 2.68
CA TRP A 75 6.12 -19.15 2.21
C TRP A 75 7.21 -18.76 1.20
N ARG A 76 6.86 -17.95 0.19
CA ARG A 76 7.83 -17.48 -0.81
C ARG A 76 8.98 -16.68 -0.20
N LEU A 77 8.71 -15.83 0.80
CA LEU A 77 9.74 -15.10 1.51
C LEU A 77 10.68 -16.03 2.28
N ILE A 78 10.14 -17.04 2.96
CA ILE A 78 10.95 -18.03 3.69
C ILE A 78 11.84 -18.82 2.74
N ASP A 79 11.31 -19.26 1.59
CA ASP A 79 12.07 -20.02 0.59
C ASP A 79 13.24 -19.22 -0.03
N HIS A 80 13.18 -17.89 0.00
CA HIS A 80 14.21 -17.00 -0.58
C HIS A 80 15.09 -16.32 0.48
N LEU A 81 14.91 -16.61 1.76
CA LEU A 81 15.81 -16.18 2.83
C LEU A 81 16.98 -17.18 2.93
N PRO A 82 18.23 -16.69 3.09
CA PRO A 82 19.40 -17.56 3.26
C PRO A 82 19.38 -18.35 4.58
#